data_AF-A0A2H6ET93-F1
#
_entry.id   AF-A0A2H6ET93-F1
#
_cell.length_a   1.000
_cell.length_b   1.000
_cell.length_c   1.000
_cell.angle_alpha   90.00
_cell.angle_beta   90.00
_cell.angle_gamma   90.00
#
_symmetry.space_group_name_H-M   'P 1'
#
loop_
_entity.id
_entity.type
_entity.pdbx_description
1 polymer ?
#
loop_
_entity_poly.entity_id
_entity_poly.type
_entity_poly.pdbx_seq_one_letter_code
_entity_poly.pdbx_strand_id
1 'polypeptide(L)'
;MVRPILKEEKSMFLGLPWHLRGAPYLKLIQKNYKIDFKPDGEIIGRRVALLSIQPKYKARMIWKLWIDASTGIILRQLQQVETPFGLKILKARQMTFIEYGGNFPDSLFSVSGRIVKQKREFRRRRRIHFNTEGETFKSLRDLADRAPCSIFAPEPSLNGFAFVRGKLLKRPRMTMIQTHYSDGLIDFSIFQIDARKNVRKRFMKRFMERRPRGRRRPLMEIYPLEKNGFAFLILSHFPGPWVREAAVRLKPLPED
;
A
#
# COMPACT_ATOMS: atom_id res chain seq x y z
N MET A 1 3.15 -5.51 -50.15
CA MET A 1 3.89 -4.46 -49.40
C MET A 1 3.00 -4.04 -48.22
N VAL A 2 3.20 -4.66 -47.04
CA VAL A 2 2.32 -4.52 -45.87
C VAL A 2 3.18 -4.08 -44.70
N ARG A 3 2.87 -2.91 -44.12
CA ARG A 3 3.55 -2.35 -42.95
C ARG A 3 3.20 -3.18 -41.71
N PRO A 4 4.15 -3.48 -40.80
CA PRO A 4 3.80 -4.07 -39.52
C PRO A 4 3.21 -3.01 -38.60
N ILE A 5 1.98 -3.23 -38.17
CA ILE A 5 1.35 -2.53 -37.06
C ILE A 5 2.03 -3.04 -35.78
N LEU A 6 2.86 -2.20 -35.16
CA LEU A 6 3.34 -2.39 -33.79
C LEU A 6 2.12 -2.41 -32.86
N LYS A 7 1.63 -3.61 -32.54
CA LYS A 7 0.72 -3.81 -31.42
C LYS A 7 1.53 -3.64 -30.14
N GLU A 8 1.17 -2.61 -29.38
CA GLU A 8 1.67 -2.35 -28.02
C GLU A 8 1.74 -3.65 -27.21
N GLU A 9 2.96 -4.05 -26.87
CA GLU A 9 3.21 -5.14 -25.94
C GLU A 9 2.55 -4.81 -24.60
N LYS A 10 1.54 -5.61 -24.24
CA LYS A 10 1.04 -5.69 -22.87
C LYS A 10 2.17 -6.18 -21.98
N SER A 11 2.94 -5.24 -21.45
CA SER A 11 4.06 -5.45 -20.54
C SER A 11 3.72 -6.44 -19.43
N MET A 12 4.58 -7.45 -19.31
CA MET A 12 4.64 -8.47 -18.26
C MET A 12 4.76 -7.81 -16.87
N PHE A 13 3.64 -7.61 -16.18
CA PHE A 13 3.61 -7.15 -14.78
C PHE A 13 2.92 -8.18 -13.85
N LEU A 14 3.30 -9.45 -13.98
CA LEU A 14 2.87 -10.53 -13.09
C LEU A 14 3.87 -10.67 -11.93
N GLY A 15 3.79 -9.77 -10.95
CA GLY A 15 4.61 -9.84 -9.74
C GLY A 15 4.54 -8.62 -8.82
N LEU A 16 4.11 -7.48 -9.36
CA LEU A 16 3.87 -6.28 -8.57
C LEU A 16 2.53 -6.39 -7.81
N PRO A 17 2.48 -6.04 -6.50
CA PRO A 17 1.21 -5.91 -5.78
C PRO A 17 0.16 -5.12 -6.57
N TRP A 18 -1.10 -5.50 -6.48
CA TRP A 18 -2.23 -4.90 -7.21
C TRP A 18 -2.36 -3.37 -7.04
N HIS A 19 -1.77 -2.79 -5.99
CA HIS A 19 -1.74 -1.34 -5.76
C HIS A 19 -0.73 -0.59 -6.64
N LEU A 20 0.18 -1.26 -7.34
CA LEU A 20 1.14 -0.65 -8.27
C LEU A 20 0.61 -0.52 -9.71
N ARG A 21 -0.64 -0.92 -9.96
CA ARG A 21 -1.27 -0.77 -11.28
C ARG A 21 -1.79 0.67 -11.44
N GLY A 22 -0.89 1.55 -11.87
CA GLY A 22 -1.22 2.88 -12.34
C GLY A 22 0.04 3.68 -12.71
N ALA A 23 0.00 4.37 -13.85
CA ALA A 23 0.96 5.40 -14.24
C ALA A 23 1.39 6.37 -13.10
N PRO A 24 0.54 6.77 -12.13
CA PRO A 24 0.99 7.60 -11.00
C PRO A 24 2.03 6.94 -10.10
N TYR A 25 1.96 5.62 -9.85
CA TYR A 25 2.89 4.97 -8.94
C TYR A 25 4.30 4.88 -9.53
N LEU A 26 4.44 4.55 -10.81
CA LEU A 26 5.74 4.51 -11.48
C LEU A 26 6.42 5.89 -11.48
N LYS A 27 5.66 6.97 -11.73
CA LYS A 27 6.17 8.34 -11.64
C LYS A 27 6.69 8.66 -10.23
N LEU A 28 5.97 8.22 -9.20
CA LEU A 28 6.40 8.40 -7.81
C LEU A 28 7.66 7.58 -7.49
N ILE A 29 7.76 6.34 -7.99
CA ILE A 29 8.98 5.54 -7.82
C ILE A 29 10.18 6.25 -8.47
N GLN A 30 10.06 6.70 -9.72
CA GLN A 30 11.13 7.41 -10.43
C GLN A 30 11.52 8.72 -9.72
N LYS A 31 10.53 9.44 -9.18
CA LYS A 31 10.76 10.68 -8.42
C LYS A 31 11.49 10.41 -7.11
N ASN A 32 11.06 9.42 -6.34
CA ASN A 32 11.43 9.25 -4.93
C ASN A 32 12.54 8.23 -4.69
N TYR A 33 12.88 7.40 -5.68
CA TYR A 33 13.83 6.32 -5.57
C TYR A 33 14.94 6.41 -6.64
N LYS A 34 16.13 5.95 -6.29
CA LYS A 34 17.20 5.61 -7.23
C LYS A 34 17.00 4.15 -7.62
N ILE A 35 16.94 3.88 -8.92
CA ILE A 35 16.76 2.54 -9.47
C ILE A 35 18.04 2.17 -10.19
N ASP A 36 18.64 1.05 -9.81
CA ASP A 36 19.82 0.47 -10.46
C ASP A 36 19.47 -0.94 -10.93
N PHE A 37 19.90 -1.28 -12.14
CA PHE A 37 19.67 -2.59 -12.74
C PHE A 37 20.95 -3.11 -13.36
N LYS A 38 21.44 -4.24 -12.88
CA LYS A 38 22.72 -4.80 -13.31
C LYS A 38 22.71 -6.33 -13.29
N PRO A 39 23.52 -7.01 -14.11
CA PRO A 39 23.75 -8.45 -13.99
C PRO A 39 24.23 -8.81 -12.58
N ASP A 40 23.75 -9.92 -12.01
CA ASP A 40 24.11 -10.32 -10.64
C ASP A 40 24.13 -11.84 -10.42
N GLY A 41 25.03 -12.52 -11.13
CA GLY A 41 25.33 -13.93 -10.91
C GLY A 41 24.16 -14.88 -11.22
N GLU A 42 23.99 -15.87 -10.35
CA GLU A 42 23.10 -17.01 -10.58
C GLU A 42 22.30 -17.37 -9.32
N ILE A 43 21.03 -17.71 -9.49
CA ILE A 43 20.15 -18.26 -8.45
C ILE A 43 19.45 -19.48 -9.03
N ILE A 44 19.46 -20.60 -8.29
CA ILE A 44 18.80 -21.86 -8.68
C ILE A 44 19.10 -22.32 -10.11
N GLY A 45 20.35 -22.21 -10.56
CA GLY A 45 20.73 -22.61 -11.93
C GLY A 45 20.50 -21.54 -13.00
N ARG A 46 20.01 -20.34 -12.62
CA ARG A 46 19.54 -19.32 -13.56
C ARG A 46 20.27 -18.00 -13.42
N ARG A 47 20.73 -17.46 -14.54
CA ARG A 47 21.33 -16.12 -14.60
C ARG A 47 20.30 -15.09 -14.16
N VAL A 48 20.69 -14.21 -13.25
CA VAL A 48 19.81 -13.16 -12.74
C VAL A 48 20.42 -11.78 -12.94
N ALA A 49 19.54 -10.79 -13.02
CA ALA A 49 19.88 -9.40 -12.87
C ALA A 49 19.31 -8.87 -11.55
N LEU A 50 20.09 -8.04 -10.86
CA LEU A 50 19.68 -7.36 -9.65
C LEU A 50 19.03 -6.02 -10.01
N LEU A 51 17.76 -5.86 -9.66
CA LEU A 51 17.08 -4.58 -9.55
C LEU A 51 17.18 -4.08 -8.10
N SER A 52 17.93 -3.00 -7.90
CA SER A 52 18.06 -2.32 -6.61
C SER A 52 17.26 -1.01 -6.63
N ILE A 53 16.32 -0.88 -5.71
CA ILE A 53 15.48 0.31 -5.54
C ILE A 53 15.79 0.92 -4.18
N GLN A 54 16.49 2.05 -4.19
CA GLN A 54 16.97 2.75 -3.01
C GLN A 54 16.20 4.06 -2.81
N PRO A 55 15.66 4.34 -1.63
CA PRO A 55 14.93 5.58 -1.40
C PRO A 55 15.88 6.78 -1.39
N LYS A 56 15.44 7.92 -1.93
CA LYS A 56 16.16 9.20 -1.80
C LYS A 56 15.98 9.84 -0.42
N TYR A 57 14.97 9.38 0.33
CA TYR A 57 14.63 9.87 1.68
C TYR A 57 14.99 8.83 2.75
N LYS A 58 15.43 9.30 3.92
CA LYS A 58 15.78 8.45 5.07
C LYS A 58 14.57 7.67 5.62
N ALA A 59 14.84 6.59 6.35
CA ALA A 59 13.83 5.75 7.01
C ALA A 59 12.72 5.26 6.05
N ARG A 60 13.13 4.87 4.84
CA ARG A 60 12.30 4.27 3.80
C ARG A 60 12.84 2.89 3.43
N MET A 61 12.01 2.10 2.76
CA MET A 61 12.33 0.73 2.43
C MET A 61 13.25 0.67 1.21
N ILE A 62 14.34 -0.08 1.34
CA ILE A 62 15.21 -0.49 0.23
C ILE A 62 14.72 -1.83 -0.27
N TRP A 63 14.61 -1.98 -1.59
CA TRP A 63 14.24 -3.23 -2.24
C TRP A 63 15.37 -3.74 -3.11
N LYS A 64 15.65 -5.04 -3.00
CA LYS A 64 16.52 -5.75 -3.93
C LYS A 64 15.75 -6.93 -4.51
N LEU A 65 15.62 -6.98 -5.82
CA LEU A 65 14.94 -8.04 -6.55
C LEU A 65 15.94 -8.68 -7.50
N TRP A 66 16.16 -9.98 -7.35
CA TRP A 66 16.94 -10.77 -8.32
C TRP A 66 15.95 -11.38 -9.30
N ILE A 67 16.05 -10.93 -10.54
CA ILE A 67 15.13 -11.21 -11.62
C ILE A 67 15.84 -12.15 -12.58
N ASP A 68 15.21 -13.29 -12.88
CA ASP A 68 15.65 -14.19 -13.95
C ASP A 68 15.76 -13.41 -15.26
N ALA A 69 16.97 -13.35 -15.83
CA ALA A 69 17.25 -12.56 -17.02
C ALA A 69 16.48 -13.07 -18.26
N SER A 70 16.08 -14.34 -18.26
CA SER A 70 15.37 -14.96 -19.38
C SER A 70 13.85 -14.81 -19.31
N THR A 71 13.27 -14.82 -18.11
CA THR A 71 11.81 -14.90 -17.92
C THR A 71 11.21 -13.68 -17.24
N GLY A 72 12.03 -12.81 -16.63
CA GLY A 72 11.56 -11.69 -15.84
C GLY A 72 10.97 -12.06 -14.48
N ILE A 73 11.02 -13.33 -14.06
CA ILE A 73 10.50 -13.77 -12.76
C ILE A 73 11.46 -13.39 -11.64
N ILE A 74 10.91 -12.86 -10.54
CA ILE A 74 11.67 -12.55 -9.33
C ILE A 74 11.99 -13.85 -8.58
N LEU A 75 13.26 -14.26 -8.57
CA LEU A 75 13.74 -15.47 -7.88
C LEU A 75 14.13 -15.21 -6.43
N ARG A 76 14.59 -14.00 -6.12
CA ARG A 76 14.89 -13.56 -4.75
C ARG A 76 14.44 -12.13 -4.53
N GLN A 77 13.99 -11.86 -3.32
CA GLN A 77 13.56 -10.54 -2.88
C GLN A 77 14.11 -10.27 -1.48
N LEU A 78 14.65 -9.08 -1.29
CA LEU A 78 15.05 -8.55 0.00
C LEU A 78 14.43 -7.16 0.21
N GLN A 79 13.84 -6.96 1.38
CA GLN A 79 13.37 -5.66 1.87
C GLN A 79 14.21 -5.27 3.07
N GLN A 80 14.81 -4.08 3.04
CA GLN A 80 15.68 -3.57 4.09
C GLN A 80 15.25 -2.16 4.49
N VAL A 81 15.70 -1.72 5.67
CA VAL A 81 15.61 -0.31 6.08
C VAL A 81 16.94 0.09 6.70
N GLU A 82 17.36 1.31 6.42
CA GLU A 82 18.50 1.91 7.10
C GLU A 82 18.11 2.33 8.52
N THR A 83 18.92 1.92 9.49
CA THR A 83 18.75 2.25 10.91
C THR A 83 20.05 2.88 11.43
N PRO A 84 20.05 3.52 12.62
CA PRO A 84 21.28 4.03 13.23
C PRO A 84 22.38 2.97 13.41
N PHE A 85 22.02 1.68 13.46
CA PHE A 85 22.93 0.55 13.61
C PHE A 85 23.26 -0.14 12.27
N GLY A 86 22.91 0.47 11.14
CA GLY A 86 23.11 -0.08 9.79
C GLY A 86 21.84 -0.66 9.16
N LEU A 87 22.02 -1.48 8.12
CA LEU A 87 20.92 -2.04 7.33
C LEU A 87 20.23 -3.19 8.06
N LYS A 88 18.95 -3.01 8.37
CA LYS A 88 18.09 -4.06 8.94
C LYS A 88 17.27 -4.74 7.85
N ILE A 89 17.34 -6.07 7.78
CA ILE A 89 16.47 -6.87 6.91
C ILE A 89 15.08 -6.97 7.55
N LEU A 90 14.06 -6.61 6.79
CA LEU A 90 12.66 -6.67 7.20
C LEU A 90 11.98 -7.94 6.67
N LYS A 91 12.31 -8.30 5.43
CA LYS A 91 11.76 -9.46 4.75
C LYS A 91 12.77 -9.98 3.75
N ALA A 92 12.97 -11.29 3.77
CA ALA A 92 13.71 -12.01 2.75
C ALA A 92 12.83 -13.13 2.20
N ARG A 93 12.80 -13.27 0.88
CA ARG A 93 12.16 -14.40 0.21
C ARG A 93 13.08 -14.87 -0.90
N GLN A 94 13.27 -16.17 -0.99
CA GLN A 94 14.02 -16.80 -2.06
C GLN A 94 13.25 -18.01 -2.54
N MET A 95 13.20 -18.17 -3.86
CA MET A 95 12.69 -19.37 -4.48
C MET A 95 13.77 -20.46 -4.39
N THR A 96 13.38 -21.64 -3.92
CA THR A 96 14.27 -22.80 -3.81
C THR A 96 14.20 -23.70 -5.03
N PHE A 97 13.09 -23.65 -5.76
CA PHE A 97 12.84 -24.42 -6.96
C PHE A 97 11.83 -23.69 -7.85
N ILE A 98 12.03 -23.74 -9.17
CA ILE A 98 11.04 -23.33 -10.16
C ILE A 98 11.11 -24.26 -11.36
N GLU A 99 9.95 -24.64 -11.85
CA GLU A 99 9.79 -25.34 -13.11
C GLU A 99 8.92 -24.51 -14.04
N TYR A 100 9.34 -24.42 -15.30
CA TYR A 100 8.60 -23.73 -16.35
C TYR A 100 8.09 -24.79 -17.31
N GLY A 101 6.77 -24.87 -17.48
CA GLY A 101 6.13 -25.81 -18.40
C GLY A 101 4.74 -25.33 -18.76
N GLY A 102 4.24 -25.77 -19.93
CA GLY A 102 2.87 -25.47 -20.37
C GLY A 102 1.81 -26.38 -19.75
N ASN A 103 2.21 -27.53 -19.21
CA ASN A 103 1.31 -28.52 -18.63
C ASN A 103 1.25 -28.37 -17.12
N PHE A 104 0.39 -27.46 -16.66
CA PHE A 104 0.09 -27.30 -15.25
C PHE A 104 -0.90 -28.38 -14.80
N PRO A 105 -0.68 -29.06 -13.67
CA PRO A 105 -1.65 -30.02 -13.17
C PRO A 105 -2.95 -29.32 -12.78
N ASP A 106 -4.10 -29.92 -13.17
CA ASP A 106 -5.44 -29.39 -12.87
C ASP A 106 -5.66 -29.09 -11.38
N SER A 107 -4.92 -29.79 -10.51
CA SER A 107 -4.92 -29.59 -9.07
C SER A 107 -4.56 -28.16 -8.65
N LEU A 108 -3.74 -27.44 -9.42
CA LEU A 108 -3.41 -26.02 -9.19
C LEU A 108 -4.61 -25.09 -9.38
N PHE A 109 -5.59 -25.50 -10.20
CA PHE A 109 -6.79 -24.73 -10.50
C PHE A 109 -8.02 -25.25 -9.74
N SER A 110 -7.94 -26.47 -9.20
CA SER A 110 -8.98 -27.04 -8.36
C SER A 110 -8.99 -26.36 -6.97
N VAL A 111 -10.00 -25.54 -6.71
CA VAL A 111 -10.21 -24.98 -5.37
C VAL A 111 -10.94 -26.03 -4.54
N SER A 112 -10.22 -26.70 -3.62
CA SER A 112 -10.85 -27.71 -2.76
C SER A 112 -12.09 -27.15 -2.04
N GLY A 113 -13.15 -27.97 -1.93
CA GLY A 113 -14.41 -27.56 -1.29
C GLY A 113 -14.24 -27.05 0.15
N ARG A 114 -13.15 -27.43 0.83
CA ARG A 114 -12.76 -26.94 2.15
C ARG A 114 -12.36 -25.46 2.12
N ILE A 115 -11.64 -25.00 1.10
CA ILE A 115 -11.27 -23.58 0.91
C ILE A 115 -12.52 -22.75 0.59
N VAL A 116 -13.45 -23.29 -0.21
CA VAL A 116 -14.72 -22.61 -0.53
C VAL A 116 -15.59 -22.46 0.71
N LYS A 117 -15.72 -23.52 1.54
CA LYS A 117 -16.45 -23.48 2.82
C LYS A 117 -15.80 -22.48 3.79
N GLN A 118 -14.47 -22.51 3.96
CA GLN A 118 -13.75 -21.54 4.80
C GLN A 118 -13.90 -20.09 4.29
N LYS A 119 -13.83 -19.84 2.97
CA LYS A 119 -14.08 -18.51 2.40
C LYS A 119 -15.51 -18.02 2.67
N ARG A 120 -16.52 -18.90 2.52
CA ARG A 120 -17.92 -18.57 2.85
C ARG A 120 -18.10 -18.28 4.34
N GLU A 121 -17.51 -19.08 5.21
CA GLU A 121 -17.58 -18.90 6.65
C GLU A 121 -16.84 -17.64 7.13
N PHE A 122 -15.68 -17.35 6.54
CA PHE A 122 -14.91 -16.14 6.79
C PHE A 122 -15.65 -14.88 6.32
N ARG A 123 -16.35 -14.94 5.17
CA ARG A 123 -17.24 -13.87 4.70
C ARG A 123 -18.42 -13.64 5.67
N ARG A 124 -19.04 -14.72 6.19
CA ARG A 124 -20.13 -14.62 7.19
C ARG A 124 -19.66 -14.00 8.51
N ARG A 125 -18.49 -14.39 9.04
CA ARG A 125 -17.91 -13.82 10.27
C ARG A 125 -17.46 -12.37 10.10
N ARG A 126 -17.13 -11.94 8.88
CA ARG A 126 -16.83 -10.53 8.53
C ARG A 126 -18.07 -9.73 8.11
N ARG A 127 -19.25 -9.94 8.71
CA ARG A 127 -20.36 -8.96 8.62
C ARG A 127 -20.02 -7.58 9.20
N ILE A 128 -18.82 -7.38 9.74
CA ILE A 128 -18.13 -6.08 9.76
C ILE A 128 -17.36 -5.93 8.44
N HIS A 129 -18.05 -6.01 7.30
CA HIS A 129 -17.50 -5.43 6.09
C HIS A 129 -17.54 -3.93 6.36
N PHE A 130 -16.39 -3.27 6.27
CA PHE A 130 -16.44 -1.91 5.79
C PHE A 130 -17.00 -2.05 4.38
N ASN A 131 -18.30 -1.86 4.19
CA ASN A 131 -18.82 -1.62 2.86
C ASN A 131 -17.99 -0.45 2.34
N THR A 132 -17.05 -0.76 1.46
CA THR A 132 -16.30 0.20 0.65
C THR A 132 -17.19 0.73 -0.46
N GLU A 133 -18.49 0.87 -0.18
CA GLU A 133 -19.42 1.66 -0.96
C GLU A 133 -19.15 3.10 -0.54
N GLY A 134 -18.29 3.75 -1.32
CA GLY A 134 -17.90 5.12 -1.10
C GLY A 134 -17.44 5.69 -2.42
N GLU A 135 -17.95 6.88 -2.74
CA GLU A 135 -17.48 7.67 -3.87
C GLU A 135 -15.96 7.81 -3.76
N THR A 136 -15.26 7.53 -4.86
CA THR A 136 -13.79 7.58 -4.92
C THR A 136 -13.37 8.79 -5.73
N PHE A 137 -12.46 9.58 -5.16
CA PHE A 137 -12.03 10.87 -5.69
C PHE A 137 -10.55 10.81 -6.06
N LYS A 138 -10.17 11.44 -7.18
CA LYS A 138 -8.78 11.49 -7.67
C LYS A 138 -8.02 12.73 -7.22
N SER A 139 -8.71 13.78 -6.77
CA SER A 139 -8.11 14.98 -6.20
C SER A 139 -8.61 15.22 -4.77
N LEU A 140 -7.82 15.97 -3.98
CA LEU A 140 -8.22 16.41 -2.64
C LEU A 140 -9.32 17.48 -2.71
N ARG A 141 -9.31 18.31 -3.77
CA ARG A 141 -10.32 19.35 -4.00
C ARG A 141 -11.70 18.76 -4.23
N ASP A 142 -11.83 17.84 -5.19
CA ASP A 142 -13.12 17.17 -5.47
C ASP A 142 -13.67 16.44 -4.23
N LEU A 143 -12.76 15.89 -3.41
CA LEU A 143 -13.13 15.25 -2.15
C LEU A 143 -13.63 16.29 -1.14
N ALA A 144 -12.98 17.46 -1.03
CA ALA A 144 -13.34 18.55 -0.14
C ALA A 144 -14.72 19.13 -0.49
N ASP A 145 -14.98 19.35 -1.77
CA ASP A 145 -16.25 19.88 -2.29
C ASP A 145 -17.46 18.98 -1.95
N ARG A 146 -17.22 17.68 -1.75
CA ARG A 146 -18.26 16.70 -1.40
C ARG A 146 -18.27 16.31 0.08
N ALA A 147 -17.23 16.66 0.82
CA ALA A 147 -17.10 16.23 2.21
C ALA A 147 -18.05 17.03 3.11
N PRO A 148 -18.71 16.39 4.09
CA PRO A 148 -19.60 17.08 5.02
C PRO A 148 -18.84 17.83 6.13
N CYS A 149 -17.52 17.92 6.04
CA CYS A 149 -16.64 18.59 6.99
C CYS A 149 -15.27 18.86 6.35
N SER A 150 -14.51 19.79 6.93
CA SER A 150 -13.15 20.14 6.49
C SER A 150 -12.25 18.90 6.44
N ILE A 151 -11.50 18.74 5.36
CA ILE A 151 -10.57 17.62 5.19
C ILE A 151 -9.21 18.03 5.70
N PHE A 152 -8.57 17.14 6.47
CA PHE A 152 -7.19 17.34 6.84
C PHE A 152 -6.27 16.52 5.93
N ALA A 153 -5.21 17.16 5.48
CA ALA A 153 -4.15 16.53 4.72
C ALA A 153 -2.81 16.79 5.42
N PRO A 154 -1.83 15.88 5.31
CA PRO A 154 -0.47 16.21 5.65
C PRO A 154 0.02 17.31 4.71
N GLU A 155 0.83 18.23 5.22
CA GLU A 155 1.49 19.24 4.38
C GLU A 155 2.23 18.59 3.18
N PRO A 156 2.37 19.31 2.04
CA PRO A 156 2.94 18.79 0.79
C PRO A 156 4.37 18.22 0.89
N SER A 157 5.03 18.44 2.04
CA SER A 157 6.45 18.20 2.29
C SER A 157 6.74 16.83 2.93
N LEU A 158 5.81 15.87 2.91
CA LEU A 158 6.04 14.54 3.50
C LEU A 158 6.95 13.65 2.65
N ASN A 159 8.16 14.15 2.35
CA ASN A 159 9.31 13.41 1.83
C ASN A 159 8.92 12.37 0.76
N GLY A 160 8.33 12.85 -0.34
CA GLY A 160 7.98 12.05 -1.52
C GLY A 160 6.56 11.45 -1.54
N PHE A 161 5.84 11.42 -0.42
CA PHE A 161 4.45 10.95 -0.42
C PHE A 161 3.53 11.93 -1.15
N ALA A 162 2.72 11.41 -2.06
CA ALA A 162 1.70 12.16 -2.77
C ALA A 162 0.31 11.56 -2.50
N PHE A 163 -0.71 12.41 -2.54
CA PHE A 163 -2.09 11.96 -2.55
C PHE A 163 -2.37 11.12 -3.80
N VAL A 164 -3.01 9.97 -3.61
CA VAL A 164 -3.36 9.05 -4.70
C VAL A 164 -4.87 8.99 -4.91
N ARG A 165 -5.65 8.95 -3.82
CA ARG A 165 -7.10 8.90 -3.88
C ARG A 165 -7.76 9.22 -2.54
N GLY A 166 -9.00 9.67 -2.63
CA GLY A 166 -9.91 9.93 -1.51
C GLY A 166 -11.12 9.02 -1.57
N LYS A 167 -11.73 8.74 -0.42
CA LYS A 167 -13.03 8.06 -0.33
C LYS A 167 -13.89 8.66 0.77
N LEU A 168 -15.18 8.82 0.47
CA LEU A 168 -16.20 9.10 1.48
C LEU A 168 -16.92 7.81 1.85
N LEU A 169 -16.66 7.30 3.06
CA LEU A 169 -17.25 6.09 3.59
C LEU A 169 -18.48 6.47 4.43
N LYS A 170 -19.67 6.33 3.84
CA LYS A 170 -20.94 6.64 4.52
C LYS A 170 -21.39 5.45 5.37
N ARG A 171 -21.82 5.72 6.60
CA ARG A 171 -22.49 4.77 7.50
C ARG A 171 -23.75 5.44 8.06
N PRO A 172 -24.74 4.68 8.57
CA PRO A 172 -26.04 5.22 8.97
C PRO A 172 -26.03 6.41 9.94
N ARG A 173 -24.92 6.65 10.67
CA ARG A 173 -24.78 7.77 11.63
C ARG A 173 -23.38 8.40 11.64
N MET A 174 -22.58 8.14 10.63
CA MET A 174 -21.23 8.73 10.53
C MET A 174 -20.76 8.74 9.08
N THR A 175 -19.99 9.77 8.74
CA THR A 175 -19.20 9.79 7.51
C THR A 175 -17.74 9.73 7.92
N MET A 176 -17.00 8.81 7.31
CA MET A 176 -15.56 8.69 7.50
C MET A 176 -14.88 9.04 6.18
N ILE A 177 -13.92 9.94 6.26
CA ILE A 177 -13.11 10.35 5.10
C ILE A 177 -11.84 9.51 5.13
N GLN A 178 -11.51 8.85 4.02
CA GLN A 178 -10.24 8.15 3.85
C GLN A 178 -9.43 8.86 2.78
N THR A 179 -8.25 9.35 3.12
CA THR A 179 -7.26 9.86 2.17
C THR A 179 -6.08 8.88 2.08
N HIS A 180 -5.66 8.55 0.87
CA HIS A 180 -4.60 7.58 0.61
C HIS A 180 -3.40 8.26 -0.03
N TYR A 181 -2.22 8.00 0.52
CA TYR A 181 -0.95 8.58 0.09
C TYR A 181 0.05 7.46 -0.23
N SER A 182 0.91 7.71 -1.22
CA SER A 182 1.98 6.79 -1.57
C SER A 182 3.21 7.55 -2.05
N ASP A 183 4.38 6.98 -1.79
CA ASP A 183 5.65 7.42 -2.39
C ASP A 183 6.02 6.58 -3.63
N GLY A 184 5.15 5.66 -4.04
CA GLY A 184 5.37 4.70 -5.13
C GLY A 184 5.51 3.26 -4.64
N LEU A 185 6.15 3.00 -3.49
CA LEU A 185 6.35 1.65 -2.95
C LEU A 185 5.74 1.45 -1.55
N ILE A 186 5.75 2.50 -0.75
CA ILE A 186 5.12 2.56 0.55
C ILE A 186 3.83 3.36 0.41
N ASP A 187 2.83 2.96 1.19
CA ASP A 187 1.56 3.65 1.25
C ASP A 187 1.08 3.81 2.70
N PHE A 188 0.23 4.82 2.88
CA PHE A 188 -0.54 4.97 4.09
C PHE A 188 -1.92 5.53 3.78
N SER A 189 -2.83 5.38 4.74
CA SER A 189 -4.15 5.99 4.68
C SER A 189 -4.41 6.74 5.97
N ILE A 190 -5.01 7.92 5.86
CA ILE A 190 -5.56 8.66 6.99
C ILE A 190 -7.07 8.44 6.95
N PHE A 191 -7.63 7.97 8.05
CA PHE A 191 -9.07 7.93 8.25
C PHE A 191 -9.43 9.05 9.21
N GLN A 192 -10.38 9.89 8.82
CA GLN A 192 -10.85 11.04 9.58
C GLN A 192 -12.34 10.91 9.86
N ILE A 193 -12.74 11.31 11.06
CA ILE A 193 -14.13 11.45 11.48
C ILE A 193 -14.28 12.78 12.22
N ASP A 194 -15.38 13.50 11.96
CA ASP A 194 -15.76 14.64 12.80
C ASP A 194 -16.34 14.12 14.12
N ALA A 195 -15.58 14.24 15.20
CA ALA A 195 -15.94 13.71 16.52
C ALA A 195 -17.02 14.57 17.22
N ARG A 196 -17.28 15.79 16.71
CA ARG A 196 -18.34 16.68 17.21
C ARG A 196 -19.72 16.19 16.76
N LYS A 197 -19.79 15.53 15.60
CA LYS A 197 -21.04 14.89 15.14
C LYS A 197 -21.30 13.67 16.02
N ASN A 198 -22.56 13.41 16.38
CA ASN A 198 -23.01 12.38 17.34
C ASN A 198 -22.55 10.93 17.03
N VAL A 199 -21.25 10.65 17.15
CA VAL A 199 -20.66 9.33 16.98
C VAL A 199 -20.80 8.56 18.28
N ARG A 200 -21.25 7.29 18.22
CA ARG A 200 -21.39 6.44 19.41
C ARG A 200 -20.06 6.39 20.19
N LYS A 201 -20.06 6.78 21.48
CA LYS A 201 -18.87 6.76 22.37
C LYS A 201 -18.10 5.43 22.32
N ARG A 202 -18.80 4.29 22.27
CA ARG A 202 -18.18 2.95 22.13
C ARG A 202 -17.43 2.76 20.81
N PHE A 203 -17.91 3.35 19.72
CA PHE A 203 -17.22 3.30 18.44
C PHE A 203 -15.96 4.16 18.47
N MET A 204 -16.06 5.40 18.98
CA MET A 204 -14.90 6.28 19.14
C MET A 204 -13.82 5.64 20.01
N LYS A 205 -14.22 5.06 21.15
CA LYS A 205 -13.33 4.27 22.00
C LYS A 205 -12.65 3.15 21.21
N ARG A 206 -13.39 2.33 20.46
CA ARG A 206 -12.80 1.25 19.63
C ARG A 206 -11.94 1.76 18.47
N PHE A 207 -12.25 2.92 17.90
CA PHE A 207 -11.52 3.53 16.79
C PHE A 207 -10.16 4.03 17.28
N MET A 208 -10.14 4.69 18.44
CA MET A 208 -8.95 5.21 19.10
C MET A 208 -8.13 4.12 19.81
N GLU A 209 -8.76 3.08 20.35
CA GLU A 209 -8.10 1.93 20.98
C GLU A 209 -7.62 0.86 19.98
N ARG A 210 -7.65 1.14 18.66
CA ARG A 210 -7.08 0.24 17.66
C ARG A 210 -5.57 0.17 17.83
N ARG A 211 -5.11 -0.66 18.76
CA ARG A 211 -3.75 -1.16 18.79
C ARG A 211 -3.67 -2.38 17.87
N PRO A 212 -2.53 -2.61 17.20
CA PRO A 212 -2.29 -3.89 16.53
C PRO A 212 -2.41 -5.02 17.57
N ARG A 213 -3.54 -5.74 17.56
CA ARG A 213 -3.73 -6.91 18.43
C ARG A 213 -2.93 -8.07 17.86
N GLY A 214 -1.82 -8.39 18.53
CA GLY A 214 -1.06 -9.64 18.36
C GLY A 214 0.30 -9.50 17.65
N ARG A 215 1.24 -10.38 18.00
CA ARG A 215 2.60 -10.53 17.41
C ARG A 215 2.64 -10.78 15.89
N ARG A 216 1.49 -10.91 15.21
CA ARG A 216 1.38 -11.42 13.82
C ARG A 216 1.26 -10.36 12.72
N ARG A 217 1.27 -9.05 13.03
CA ARG A 217 1.26 -7.98 12.00
C ARG A 217 2.33 -6.91 12.28
N PRO A 218 3.62 -7.28 12.30
CA PRO A 218 4.71 -6.37 12.68
C PRO A 218 4.88 -5.17 11.75
N LEU A 219 4.28 -5.21 10.55
CA LEU A 219 4.43 -4.17 9.53
C LEU A 219 3.33 -3.10 9.57
N MET A 220 2.28 -3.25 10.37
CA MET A 220 1.19 -2.28 10.38
C MET A 220 1.32 -1.29 11.53
N GLU A 221 1.52 -0.02 11.22
CA GLU A 221 1.48 1.06 12.21
C GLU A 221 0.09 1.69 12.23
N ILE A 222 -0.46 1.84 13.43
CA ILE A 222 -1.75 2.46 13.67
C ILE A 222 -1.53 3.62 14.63
N TYR A 223 -1.78 4.84 14.18
CA TYR A 223 -1.61 6.05 14.98
C TYR A 223 -2.95 6.78 15.16
N PRO A 224 -3.60 6.65 16.33
CA PRO A 224 -4.80 7.39 16.66
C PRO A 224 -4.46 8.81 17.16
N LEU A 225 -5.23 9.82 16.77
CA LEU A 225 -5.04 11.23 17.17
C LEU A 225 -6.40 11.94 17.24
N GLU A 226 -6.56 12.88 18.18
CA GLU A 226 -7.65 13.86 18.15
C GLU A 226 -7.07 15.27 17.94
N LYS A 227 -7.66 16.05 17.03
CA LYS A 227 -7.23 17.41 16.71
C LYS A 227 -8.41 18.23 16.19
N ASN A 228 -8.63 19.42 16.75
CA ASN A 228 -9.68 20.37 16.32
C ASN A 228 -11.10 19.79 16.25
N GLY A 229 -11.45 18.87 17.16
CA GLY A 229 -12.76 18.19 17.15
C GLY A 229 -12.89 17.05 16.13
N PHE A 230 -11.79 16.65 15.49
CA PHE A 230 -11.72 15.48 14.60
C PHE A 230 -10.90 14.37 15.23
N ALA A 231 -11.27 13.13 14.91
CA ALA A 231 -10.52 11.94 15.26
C ALA A 231 -9.91 11.29 14.02
N PHE A 232 -8.65 10.91 14.15
CA PHE A 232 -7.82 10.38 13.07
C PHE A 232 -7.31 8.99 13.39
N LEU A 233 -7.16 8.18 12.34
CA LEU A 233 -6.44 6.92 12.38
C LEU A 233 -5.51 6.88 11.17
N ILE A 234 -4.21 6.93 11.40
CA ILE A 234 -3.22 6.76 10.34
C ILE A 234 -2.85 5.29 10.29
N LEU A 235 -3.06 4.65 9.14
CA LEU A 235 -2.73 3.25 8.87
C LEU A 235 -1.63 3.18 7.82
N SER A 236 -0.51 2.57 8.17
CA SER A 236 0.58 2.27 7.25
C SER A 236 0.86 0.78 7.20
N HIS A 237 1.25 0.26 6.03
CA HIS A 237 1.79 -1.10 5.89
C HIS A 237 3.30 -1.18 6.15
N PHE A 238 3.91 -0.08 6.57
CA PHE A 238 5.31 -0.01 6.95
C PHE A 238 5.52 0.93 8.16
N PRO A 239 6.07 0.46 9.28
CA PRO A 239 6.31 1.32 10.42
C PRO A 239 7.45 2.30 10.11
N GLY A 240 7.30 3.55 10.53
CA GLY A 240 8.36 4.53 10.33
C GLY A 240 8.08 5.90 10.93
N PRO A 241 9.13 6.71 11.18
CA PRO A 241 9.00 8.02 11.82
C PRO A 241 8.08 8.97 11.03
N TRP A 242 7.97 8.76 9.72
CA TRP A 242 7.10 9.52 8.83
C TRP A 242 5.60 9.36 9.15
N VAL A 243 5.15 8.27 9.79
CA VAL A 243 3.75 8.11 10.21
C VAL A 243 3.40 9.14 11.29
N ARG A 244 4.33 9.35 12.23
CA ARG A 244 4.20 10.38 13.26
C ARG A 244 4.36 11.78 12.68
N GLU A 245 5.27 11.97 11.73
CA GLU A 245 5.43 13.22 11.00
C GLU A 245 4.13 13.61 10.27
N ALA A 246 3.45 12.64 9.63
CA ALA A 246 2.12 12.83 9.03
C ALA A 246 1.07 13.24 10.05
N ALA A 247 1.10 12.68 11.25
CA ALA A 247 0.22 13.08 12.36
C ALA A 247 0.44 14.54 12.79
N VAL A 248 1.71 14.95 12.93
CA VAL A 248 2.06 16.31 13.37
C VAL A 248 1.70 17.34 12.29
N ARG A 249 1.98 17.03 11.01
CA ARG A 249 1.77 17.92 9.86
C ARG A 249 0.35 17.89 9.28
N LEU A 250 -0.58 17.18 9.91
CA LEU A 250 -1.99 17.19 9.52
C LEU A 250 -2.58 18.58 9.74
N LYS A 251 -2.95 19.26 8.66
CA LYS A 251 -3.62 20.57 8.67
C LYS A 251 -4.93 20.50 7.87
N PRO A 252 -5.95 21.30 8.22
CA PRO A 252 -7.11 21.43 7.34
C PRO A 252 -6.64 21.94 5.98
N LEU A 253 -7.25 21.45 4.90
CA LEU A 253 -7.07 22.06 3.59
C LEU A 253 -7.50 23.54 3.67
N PRO A 254 -6.82 24.45 2.94
CA PRO A 254 -7.27 25.83 2.85
C PRO A 254 -8.72 25.86 2.39
N GLU A 255 -9.52 26.73 3.02
CA GLU A 255 -10.80 27.14 2.45
C GLU A 255 -10.43 28.13 1.35
N ASP A 256 -10.73 27.79 0.10
CA ASP A 256 -10.60 28.70 -1.05
C ASP A 256 -11.54 29.89 -0.88
#